data_AF-A0AAX3PFE2-F1
#
_entry.id   AF-A0AAX3PFE2-F1
#
_cell.length_a   1.000
_cell.length_b   1.000
_cell.length_c   1.000
_cell.angle_alpha   90.00
_cell.angle_beta   90.00
_cell.angle_gamma   90.00
#
_symmetry.space_group_name_H-M   'P 1'
#
loop_
_entity.id
_entity.type
_entity.pdbx_description
1 polymer ?
#
loop_
_entity_poly.entity_id
_entity_poly.type
_entity_poly.pdbx_seq_one_letter_code
_entity_poly.pdbx_strand_id
1 'polypeptide(L)'
;MHHHKFNDFPADFLWGAASAAYQVEGAWNADGKGPSVWDLFTKLPGKTFEGSNGDVAVDHYHRMEEDVALMAEMGLKAYRFSVSWPRIYPTGRGEVNEAGLAFYEKLIDTLLAHQIEPVLTLYHWDLPQALQDEYGGWEDRRIIEDFERYCVTLYQRFAGKVKYWVSLNEQNYNLTNAYQLGTHPPAVQDRKRFFAANHIAFLANARVIKAFRQHVPGGLIGPSFAYSPAYPASCDPKDMLAFENAEEFTNLWWLDAYCFGRYPQAALAYLRETGEAPDILPGDLELLREGTPDYIGVNYYYTLTFTDNPLGGQTLQRINTTGQKGTTPSSGIPGLYKTAPNPHLETSNWDWAIDPTGMRIALRRLSSRYGLPLMITENGLGEFDKLAAGDRVHDDYRIDYLRSHVKACQEALQDGVELLGYCAWSFTDILSWLNGYQKRYGFVFVERDEQGGSLRRLKKDSFYWYQTVISSGGKTL
;
A
#
# COMPACT_ATOMS: atom_id res chain seq x y z
N MET A 1 -9.62 -0.14 26.36
CA MET A 1 -10.35 -1.28 26.96
C MET A 1 -9.31 -2.30 27.36
N HIS A 2 -9.27 -2.69 28.63
CA HIS A 2 -8.40 -3.76 29.10
C HIS A 2 -9.18 -5.06 29.08
N HIS A 3 -8.64 -6.07 28.41
CA HIS A 3 -9.30 -7.37 28.25
C HIS A 3 -8.63 -8.42 29.13
N HIS A 4 -9.42 -9.28 29.75
CA HIS A 4 -8.93 -10.41 30.54
C HIS A 4 -8.77 -11.69 29.72
N LYS A 5 -9.43 -11.76 28.55
CA LYS A 5 -9.36 -12.84 27.57
C LYS A 5 -9.35 -12.21 26.18
N PHE A 6 -8.66 -12.86 25.24
CA PHE A 6 -8.61 -12.45 23.85
C PHE A 6 -9.33 -13.50 23.00
N ASN A 7 -10.08 -13.04 22.00
CA ASN A 7 -10.63 -13.90 20.97
C ASN A 7 -9.47 -14.56 20.19
N ASP A 8 -9.68 -15.81 19.79
CA ASP A 8 -8.85 -16.44 18.77
C ASP A 8 -9.05 -15.70 17.44
N PHE A 9 -8.03 -15.73 16.57
CA PHE A 9 -8.23 -15.31 15.18
C PHE A 9 -9.28 -16.20 14.50
N PRO A 10 -10.07 -15.67 13.55
CA PRO A 10 -10.98 -16.49 12.75
C PRO A 10 -10.27 -17.70 12.13
N ALA A 11 -10.97 -18.84 12.04
CA ALA A 11 -10.38 -20.07 11.52
C ALA A 11 -9.93 -19.94 10.05
N ASP A 12 -10.59 -19.06 9.30
CA ASP A 12 -10.34 -18.70 7.91
C ASP A 12 -9.54 -17.38 7.76
N PHE A 13 -8.90 -16.90 8.83
CA PHE A 13 -8.08 -15.68 8.79
C PHE A 13 -6.93 -15.82 7.79
N LEU A 14 -6.84 -14.86 6.87
CA LEU A 14 -5.83 -14.86 5.81
C LEU A 14 -4.49 -14.37 6.35
N TRP A 15 -3.71 -15.28 6.95
CA TRP A 15 -2.31 -15.04 7.26
C TRP A 15 -1.49 -14.95 5.98
N GLY A 16 -1.12 -13.72 5.62
CA GLY A 16 -0.50 -13.43 4.35
C GLY A 16 0.84 -12.71 4.43
N ALA A 17 1.44 -12.57 3.27
CA ALA A 17 2.53 -11.65 2.99
C ALA A 17 2.28 -10.96 1.63
N ALA A 18 2.95 -9.85 1.36
CA ALA A 18 2.68 -9.01 0.20
C ALA A 18 3.93 -8.62 -0.61
N SER A 19 3.71 -8.22 -1.86
CA SER A 19 4.68 -7.60 -2.77
C SER A 19 4.01 -6.62 -3.75
N ALA A 20 4.82 -5.93 -4.57
CA ALA A 20 4.39 -5.08 -5.67
C ALA A 20 5.22 -5.37 -6.92
N ALA A 21 4.58 -5.38 -8.09
CA ALA A 21 5.14 -5.81 -9.37
C ALA A 21 6.50 -5.17 -9.68
N TYR A 22 6.57 -3.84 -9.74
CA TYR A 22 7.83 -3.13 -10.03
C TYR A 22 8.95 -3.43 -9.02
N GLN A 23 8.59 -3.71 -7.76
CA GLN A 23 9.55 -3.92 -6.69
C GLN A 23 10.12 -5.35 -6.67
N VAL A 24 9.47 -6.32 -7.35
CA VAL A 24 9.88 -7.73 -7.31
C VAL A 24 10.09 -8.40 -8.65
N GLU A 25 9.29 -8.07 -9.67
CA GLU A 25 9.22 -8.87 -10.90
C GLU A 25 10.53 -8.85 -11.68
N GLY A 26 11.08 -7.66 -11.95
CA GLY A 26 12.10 -7.51 -12.98
C GLY A 26 11.52 -7.74 -14.37
N ALA A 27 12.32 -8.29 -15.29
CA ALA A 27 11.90 -8.63 -16.64
C ALA A 27 11.14 -7.47 -17.33
N TRP A 28 11.67 -6.25 -17.15
CA TRP A 28 10.94 -5.01 -17.40
C TRP A 28 10.54 -4.80 -18.86
N ASN A 29 11.24 -5.45 -19.79
CA ASN A 29 11.04 -5.41 -21.24
C ASN A 29 10.88 -6.81 -21.87
N ALA A 30 10.59 -7.83 -21.07
CA ALA A 30 10.36 -9.19 -21.55
C ALA A 30 8.91 -9.39 -22.00
N ASP A 31 8.69 -10.38 -22.88
CA ASP A 31 7.37 -10.91 -23.23
C ASP A 31 6.34 -9.85 -23.61
N GLY A 32 6.77 -8.82 -24.35
CA GLY A 32 5.91 -7.76 -24.86
C GLY A 32 5.51 -6.69 -23.83
N LYS A 33 6.06 -6.71 -22.60
CA LYS A 33 5.81 -5.66 -21.61
C LYS A 33 6.25 -4.28 -22.11
N GLY A 34 5.36 -3.29 -22.00
CA GLY A 34 5.67 -1.88 -22.26
C GLY A 34 6.36 -1.19 -21.07
N PRO A 35 6.94 0.01 -21.28
CA PRO A 35 7.47 0.81 -20.19
C PRO A 35 6.33 1.33 -19.29
N SER A 36 6.49 1.17 -17.99
CA SER A 36 5.75 1.94 -16.98
C SER A 36 6.40 3.32 -16.77
N VAL A 37 5.69 4.21 -16.10
CA VAL A 37 6.24 5.50 -15.63
C VAL A 37 7.45 5.32 -14.72
N TRP A 38 7.51 4.22 -13.96
CA TRP A 38 8.64 3.91 -13.09
C TRP A 38 9.87 3.44 -13.88
N ASP A 39 9.68 2.65 -14.93
CA ASP A 39 10.79 2.16 -15.78
C ASP A 39 11.62 3.31 -16.36
N LEU A 40 10.98 4.44 -16.70
CA LEU A 40 11.67 5.62 -17.19
C LEU A 40 12.13 6.55 -16.07
N PHE A 41 11.30 6.77 -15.05
CA PHE A 41 11.61 7.70 -13.98
C PHE A 41 12.84 7.32 -13.17
N THR A 42 13.02 6.04 -12.84
CA THR A 42 14.20 5.59 -12.07
C THR A 42 15.49 5.68 -12.85
N LYS A 43 15.43 5.80 -14.18
CA LYS A 43 16.61 5.95 -15.06
C LYS A 43 17.06 7.41 -15.18
N LEU A 44 16.30 8.35 -14.66
CA LEU A 44 16.71 9.75 -14.57
C LEU A 44 17.85 9.89 -13.54
N PRO A 45 18.98 10.56 -13.89
CA PRO A 45 20.11 10.72 -12.98
C PRO A 45 19.71 11.32 -11.64
N GLY A 46 20.10 10.66 -10.54
CA GLY A 46 19.89 11.13 -9.18
C GLY A 46 18.47 10.96 -8.62
N LYS A 47 17.56 10.26 -9.32
CA LYS A 47 16.21 9.98 -8.79
C LYS A 47 16.18 8.86 -7.76
N THR A 48 16.98 7.82 -7.95
CA THR A 48 17.05 6.67 -7.04
C THR A 48 18.43 6.52 -6.44
N PHE A 49 18.50 5.98 -5.23
CA PHE A 49 19.75 5.68 -4.54
C PHE A 49 20.62 4.76 -5.42
N GLU A 50 21.84 5.22 -5.70
CA GLU A 50 22.83 4.56 -6.57
C GLU A 50 22.31 4.12 -7.95
N GLY A 51 21.27 4.79 -8.46
CA GLY A 51 20.68 4.45 -9.76
C GLY A 51 19.93 3.12 -9.79
N SER A 52 19.59 2.57 -8.61
CA SER A 52 18.78 1.36 -8.48
C SER A 52 17.44 1.49 -9.22
N ASN A 53 17.03 0.42 -9.90
CA ASN A 53 15.82 0.39 -10.71
C ASN A 53 15.24 -1.04 -10.80
N GLY A 54 14.02 -1.13 -11.32
CA GLY A 54 13.24 -2.36 -11.44
C GLY A 54 13.54 -3.21 -12.67
N ASP A 55 14.64 -2.97 -13.42
CA ASP A 55 14.95 -3.76 -14.62
C ASP A 55 15.04 -5.27 -14.29
N VAL A 56 15.62 -5.57 -13.12
CA VAL A 56 15.72 -6.93 -12.54
C VAL A 56 14.99 -7.05 -11.20
N ALA A 57 14.94 -6.00 -10.38
CA ALA A 57 14.32 -6.03 -9.05
C ALA A 57 14.80 -7.22 -8.18
N VAL A 58 13.97 -8.18 -7.79
CA VAL A 58 14.44 -9.46 -7.19
C VAL A 58 14.19 -10.66 -8.09
N ASP A 59 13.89 -10.42 -9.36
CA ASP A 59 13.73 -11.42 -10.41
C ASP A 59 12.62 -12.43 -10.14
N HIS A 60 11.56 -11.99 -9.44
CA HIS A 60 10.40 -12.83 -9.15
C HIS A 60 9.74 -13.33 -10.44
N TYR A 61 9.80 -12.59 -11.55
CA TYR A 61 9.21 -13.02 -12.82
C TYR A 61 9.75 -14.38 -13.28
N HIS A 62 11.06 -14.61 -13.14
CA HIS A 62 11.69 -15.87 -13.53
C HIS A 62 11.76 -16.89 -12.38
N ARG A 63 11.69 -16.42 -11.13
CA ARG A 63 11.83 -17.23 -9.90
C ARG A 63 10.52 -17.48 -9.16
N MET A 64 9.39 -17.19 -9.80
CA MET A 64 8.06 -17.26 -9.19
C MET A 64 7.80 -18.60 -8.50
N GLU A 65 8.16 -19.72 -9.14
CA GLU A 65 7.94 -21.05 -8.58
C GLU A 65 8.80 -21.32 -7.32
N GLU A 66 10.04 -20.83 -7.29
CA GLU A 66 10.91 -20.89 -6.10
C GLU A 66 10.29 -20.10 -4.94
N ASP A 67 9.83 -18.88 -5.23
CA ASP A 67 9.22 -18.01 -4.23
C ASP A 67 7.90 -18.61 -3.70
N VAL A 68 7.03 -19.13 -4.57
CA VAL A 68 5.77 -19.77 -4.13
C VAL A 68 6.02 -21.07 -3.36
N ALA A 69 7.05 -21.85 -3.71
CA ALA A 69 7.44 -23.02 -2.91
C ALA A 69 7.84 -22.62 -1.48
N LEU A 70 8.55 -21.49 -1.30
CA LEU A 70 8.88 -20.95 0.01
C LEU A 70 7.64 -20.43 0.75
N MET A 71 6.66 -19.84 0.04
CA MET A 71 5.38 -19.44 0.63
C MET A 71 4.62 -20.64 1.17
N ALA A 72 4.60 -21.74 0.40
CA ALA A 72 3.98 -23.00 0.79
C ALA A 72 4.73 -23.64 1.98
N GLU A 73 6.07 -23.59 2.00
CA GLU A 73 6.88 -24.04 3.14
C GLU A 73 6.54 -23.24 4.41
N MET A 74 6.41 -21.92 4.31
CA MET A 74 5.97 -21.07 5.44
C MET A 74 4.53 -21.41 5.89
N GLY A 75 3.72 -21.94 4.98
CA GLY A 75 2.32 -22.26 5.22
C GLY A 75 1.37 -21.08 5.04
N LEU A 76 1.76 -20.06 4.24
CA LEU A 76 0.94 -18.88 3.97
C LEU A 76 -0.49 -19.25 3.57
N LYS A 77 -1.45 -18.47 4.06
CA LYS A 77 -2.87 -18.60 3.69
C LYS A 77 -3.26 -17.66 2.56
N ALA A 78 -2.54 -16.54 2.41
CA ALA A 78 -2.74 -15.61 1.32
C ALA A 78 -1.42 -15.03 0.82
N TYR A 79 -1.37 -14.69 -0.47
CA TYR A 79 -0.29 -13.88 -1.02
C TYR A 79 -0.88 -12.72 -1.80
N ARG A 80 -0.56 -11.50 -1.36
CA ARG A 80 -0.97 -10.27 -2.05
C ARG A 80 0.11 -9.83 -3.02
N PHE A 81 -0.24 -9.70 -4.29
CA PHE A 81 0.65 -9.19 -5.33
C PHE A 81 -0.09 -8.20 -6.22
N SER A 82 0.64 -7.31 -6.90
CA SER A 82 0.04 -6.43 -7.91
C SER A 82 0.27 -6.94 -9.32
N VAL A 83 -0.67 -6.63 -10.20
CA VAL A 83 -0.52 -6.84 -11.65
C VAL A 83 0.08 -5.57 -12.26
N SER A 84 1.16 -5.72 -13.03
CA SER A 84 1.75 -4.63 -13.80
C SER A 84 0.90 -4.38 -15.04
N TRP A 85 0.13 -3.29 -15.03
CA TRP A 85 -0.70 -2.86 -16.17
C TRP A 85 0.05 -2.88 -17.51
N PRO A 86 1.30 -2.38 -17.65
CA PRO A 86 2.00 -2.41 -18.94
C PRO A 86 2.44 -3.81 -19.41
N ARG A 87 2.24 -4.88 -18.60
CA ARG A 87 2.32 -6.26 -19.11
C ARG A 87 1.04 -6.67 -19.84
N ILE A 88 -0.11 -6.18 -19.39
CA ILE A 88 -1.42 -6.56 -19.92
C ILE A 88 -1.77 -5.71 -21.13
N TYR A 89 -1.56 -4.41 -21.02
CA TYR A 89 -1.69 -3.45 -22.10
C TYR A 89 -0.39 -2.64 -22.21
N PRO A 90 0.53 -2.98 -23.13
CA PRO A 90 1.84 -2.34 -23.23
C PRO A 90 1.81 -0.82 -23.43
N THR A 91 0.79 -0.32 -24.13
CA THR A 91 0.53 1.12 -24.32
C THR A 91 -0.63 1.63 -23.44
N GLY A 92 -1.04 0.83 -22.45
CA GLY A 92 -2.15 1.08 -21.53
C GLY A 92 -3.54 0.79 -22.07
N ARG A 93 -3.70 0.68 -23.39
CA ARG A 93 -4.93 0.24 -24.07
C ARG A 93 -4.61 -0.47 -25.38
N GLY A 94 -5.64 -0.92 -26.09
CA GLY A 94 -5.49 -1.53 -27.41
C GLY A 94 -5.54 -3.05 -27.33
N GLU A 95 -4.56 -3.73 -27.95
CA GLU A 95 -4.47 -5.19 -27.92
C GLU A 95 -3.94 -5.69 -26.58
N VAL A 96 -4.56 -6.75 -26.07
CA VAL A 96 -4.11 -7.45 -24.87
C VAL A 96 -2.84 -8.23 -25.20
N ASN A 97 -1.84 -8.12 -24.33
CA ASN A 97 -0.67 -8.97 -24.39
C ASN A 97 -0.90 -10.27 -23.60
N GLU A 98 -1.21 -11.35 -24.32
CA GLU A 98 -1.50 -12.66 -23.73
C GLU A 98 -0.33 -13.24 -22.93
N ALA A 99 0.92 -12.94 -23.28
CA ALA A 99 2.07 -13.41 -22.50
C ALA A 99 2.09 -12.80 -21.09
N GLY A 100 1.69 -11.53 -20.97
CA GLY A 100 1.50 -10.87 -19.68
C GLY A 100 0.40 -11.54 -18.84
N LEU A 101 -0.76 -11.84 -19.45
CA LEU A 101 -1.82 -12.58 -18.75
C LEU A 101 -1.40 -13.99 -18.34
N ALA A 102 -0.64 -14.69 -19.19
CA ALA A 102 -0.16 -16.04 -18.93
C ALA A 102 0.78 -16.10 -17.71
N PHE A 103 1.63 -15.09 -17.50
CA PHE A 103 2.46 -15.01 -16.29
C PHE A 103 1.60 -14.97 -15.02
N TYR A 104 0.62 -14.06 -14.95
CA TYR A 104 -0.25 -13.93 -13.77
C TYR A 104 -1.18 -15.13 -13.61
N GLU A 105 -1.69 -15.72 -14.69
CA GLU A 105 -2.42 -16.99 -14.60
C GLU A 105 -1.56 -18.07 -13.96
N LYS A 106 -0.31 -18.22 -14.43
CA LYS A 106 0.60 -19.23 -13.89
C LYS A 106 0.89 -18.99 -12.41
N LEU A 107 1.12 -17.74 -12.00
CA LEU A 107 1.29 -17.38 -10.59
C LEU A 107 0.05 -17.76 -9.76
N ILE A 108 -1.14 -17.36 -10.20
CA ILE A 108 -2.42 -17.67 -9.53
C ILE A 108 -2.61 -19.18 -9.41
N ASP A 109 -2.42 -19.92 -10.49
CA ASP A 109 -2.61 -21.37 -10.50
C ASP A 109 -1.59 -22.08 -9.59
N THR A 110 -0.36 -21.57 -9.52
CA THR A 110 0.68 -22.11 -8.64
C THR A 110 0.36 -21.83 -7.16
N LEU A 111 -0.13 -20.63 -6.82
CA LEU A 111 -0.61 -20.31 -5.47
C LEU A 111 -1.77 -21.22 -5.06
N LEU A 112 -2.77 -21.38 -5.92
CA LEU A 112 -3.93 -22.23 -5.65
C LEU A 112 -3.55 -23.70 -5.52
N ALA A 113 -2.60 -24.20 -6.32
CA ALA A 113 -2.08 -25.56 -6.19
C ALA A 113 -1.44 -25.83 -4.81
N HIS A 114 -0.91 -24.78 -4.17
CA HIS A 114 -0.38 -24.81 -2.81
C HIS A 114 -1.40 -24.37 -1.73
N GLN A 115 -2.68 -24.19 -2.09
CA GLN A 115 -3.76 -23.73 -1.19
C GLN A 115 -3.48 -22.35 -0.56
N ILE A 116 -2.84 -21.47 -1.33
CA ILE A 116 -2.59 -20.07 -0.97
C ILE A 116 -3.61 -19.21 -1.72
N GLU A 117 -4.42 -18.44 -1.00
CA GLU A 117 -5.39 -17.53 -1.60
C GLU A 117 -4.68 -16.35 -2.28
N PRO A 118 -4.88 -16.12 -3.59
CA PRO A 118 -4.39 -14.93 -4.26
C PRO A 118 -5.21 -13.71 -3.82
N VAL A 119 -4.51 -12.66 -3.38
CA VAL A 119 -5.11 -11.32 -3.15
C VAL A 119 -4.58 -10.37 -4.23
N LEU A 120 -5.35 -10.17 -5.29
CA LEU A 120 -4.86 -9.52 -6.51
C LEU A 120 -5.04 -8.00 -6.42
N THR A 121 -3.93 -7.26 -6.45
CA THR A 121 -3.92 -5.78 -6.48
C THR A 121 -3.87 -5.27 -7.92
N LEU A 122 -4.88 -4.52 -8.34
CA LEU A 122 -5.03 -4.06 -9.73
C LEU A 122 -4.01 -2.98 -10.10
N TYR A 123 -3.70 -2.08 -9.16
CA TYR A 123 -2.79 -0.97 -9.42
C TYR A 123 -1.85 -0.69 -8.26
N HIS A 124 -0.54 -0.73 -8.55
CA HIS A 124 0.53 -0.31 -7.65
C HIS A 124 1.51 0.62 -8.38
N TRP A 125 0.98 1.76 -8.81
CA TRP A 125 1.72 2.98 -9.22
C TRP A 125 2.43 2.91 -10.58
N ASP A 126 2.43 1.76 -11.23
CA ASP A 126 3.14 1.44 -12.46
C ASP A 126 2.31 1.71 -13.72
N LEU A 127 1.75 2.92 -13.82
CA LEU A 127 1.01 3.38 -15.00
C LEU A 127 1.83 3.15 -16.29
N PRO A 128 1.25 2.62 -17.37
CA PRO A 128 1.91 2.57 -18.68
C PRO A 128 2.34 3.96 -19.14
N GLN A 129 3.60 4.13 -19.50
CA GLN A 129 4.17 5.43 -19.88
C GLN A 129 3.41 6.07 -21.05
N ALA A 130 2.90 5.27 -21.99
CA ALA A 130 2.14 5.78 -23.13
C ALA A 130 0.91 6.61 -22.72
N LEU A 131 0.22 6.25 -21.63
CA LEU A 131 -0.92 7.03 -21.11
C LEU A 131 -0.45 8.34 -20.44
N GLN A 132 0.71 8.31 -19.79
CA GLN A 132 1.35 9.50 -19.24
C GLN A 132 1.75 10.48 -20.35
N ASP A 133 2.32 9.97 -21.44
CA ASP A 133 2.77 10.78 -22.59
C ASP A 133 1.59 11.36 -23.39
N GLU A 134 0.55 10.57 -23.60
CA GLU A 134 -0.58 10.97 -24.45
C GLU A 134 -1.46 12.03 -23.78
N TYR A 135 -1.71 11.89 -22.48
CA TYR A 135 -2.70 12.74 -21.80
C TYR A 135 -2.38 13.09 -20.34
N GLY A 136 -1.21 12.75 -19.84
CA GLY A 136 -0.85 13.08 -18.46
C GLY A 136 -1.32 12.06 -17.41
N GLY A 137 -1.75 10.87 -17.83
CA GLY A 137 -2.15 9.80 -16.91
C GLY A 137 -3.33 10.20 -16.02
N TRP A 138 -3.12 10.19 -14.70
CA TRP A 138 -4.18 10.46 -13.72
C TRP A 138 -4.77 11.88 -13.77
N GLU A 139 -4.23 12.78 -14.58
CA GLU A 139 -4.74 14.14 -14.75
C GLU A 139 -5.86 14.27 -15.78
N ASP A 140 -6.16 13.22 -16.54
CA ASP A 140 -7.18 13.23 -17.59
C ASP A 140 -8.24 12.15 -17.33
N ARG A 141 -9.51 12.51 -17.50
CA ARG A 141 -10.65 11.62 -17.25
C ARG A 141 -10.71 10.42 -18.20
N ARG A 142 -10.00 10.44 -19.34
CA ARG A 142 -9.85 9.28 -20.23
C ARG A 142 -9.32 8.04 -19.51
N ILE A 143 -8.50 8.22 -18.48
CA ILE A 143 -7.96 7.10 -17.68
C ILE A 143 -9.03 6.26 -16.99
N ILE A 144 -10.22 6.83 -16.73
CA ILE A 144 -11.32 6.11 -16.06
C ILE A 144 -11.75 4.92 -16.93
N GLU A 145 -11.92 5.12 -18.23
CA GLU A 145 -12.30 4.05 -19.17
C GLU A 145 -11.13 3.11 -19.46
N ASP A 146 -9.92 3.64 -19.64
CA ASP A 146 -8.73 2.81 -19.88
C ASP A 146 -8.47 1.85 -18.70
N PHE A 147 -8.57 2.36 -17.47
CA PHE A 147 -8.40 1.57 -16.26
C PHE A 147 -9.55 0.58 -16.05
N GLU A 148 -10.80 0.96 -16.35
CA GLU A 148 -11.94 0.03 -16.33
C GLU A 148 -11.73 -1.13 -17.28
N ARG A 149 -11.32 -0.86 -18.53
CA ARG A 149 -11.04 -1.90 -19.52
C ARG A 149 -9.96 -2.87 -19.03
N TYR A 150 -8.85 -2.33 -18.53
CA TYR A 150 -7.78 -3.13 -17.94
C TYR A 150 -8.28 -4.02 -16.80
N CYS A 151 -9.04 -3.48 -15.86
CA CYS A 151 -9.57 -4.24 -14.74
C CYS A 151 -10.57 -5.31 -15.19
N VAL A 152 -11.47 -4.98 -16.13
CA VAL A 152 -12.44 -5.94 -16.68
C VAL A 152 -11.76 -7.11 -17.38
N THR A 153 -10.66 -6.89 -18.10
CA THR A 153 -9.84 -7.97 -18.67
C THR A 153 -9.37 -8.94 -17.59
N LEU A 154 -8.85 -8.43 -16.48
CA LEU A 154 -8.40 -9.26 -15.35
C LEU A 154 -9.55 -9.97 -14.66
N TYR A 155 -10.68 -9.28 -14.46
CA TYR A 155 -11.89 -9.87 -13.88
C TYR A 155 -12.37 -11.05 -14.72
N GLN A 156 -12.48 -10.87 -16.04
CA GLN A 156 -12.91 -11.95 -16.94
C GLN A 156 -11.93 -13.11 -16.97
N ARG A 157 -10.62 -12.81 -16.93
CA ARG A 157 -9.57 -13.83 -17.00
C ARG A 157 -9.44 -14.67 -15.73
N PHE A 158 -9.61 -14.04 -14.57
CA PHE A 158 -9.32 -14.64 -13.27
C PHE A 158 -10.54 -14.79 -12.35
N ALA A 159 -11.75 -14.44 -12.82
CA ALA A 159 -12.99 -14.77 -12.15
C ALA A 159 -13.05 -16.28 -11.85
N GLY A 160 -13.50 -16.62 -10.64
CA GLY A 160 -13.55 -18.01 -10.16
C GLY A 160 -12.22 -18.56 -9.63
N LYS A 161 -11.07 -17.92 -9.94
CA LYS A 161 -9.77 -18.26 -9.36
C LYS A 161 -9.36 -17.31 -8.23
N VAL A 162 -9.79 -16.05 -8.28
CA VAL A 162 -9.42 -15.01 -7.31
C VAL A 162 -10.67 -14.47 -6.63
N LYS A 163 -10.73 -14.60 -5.29
CA LYS A 163 -11.82 -14.07 -4.46
C LYS A 163 -11.56 -12.64 -3.98
N TYR A 164 -10.33 -12.32 -3.59
CA TYR A 164 -9.98 -11.05 -2.94
C TYR A 164 -9.22 -10.13 -3.89
N TRP A 165 -9.73 -8.92 -4.07
CA TRP A 165 -9.21 -7.95 -5.02
C TRP A 165 -8.94 -6.62 -4.33
N VAL A 166 -7.79 -6.03 -4.57
CA VAL A 166 -7.47 -4.65 -4.17
C VAL A 166 -7.50 -3.79 -5.42
N SER A 167 -8.26 -2.69 -5.42
CA SER A 167 -8.31 -1.77 -6.56
C SER A 167 -7.05 -0.90 -6.64
N LEU A 168 -7.09 0.30 -6.07
CA LEU A 168 -5.94 1.18 -5.97
C LEU A 168 -5.23 0.94 -4.64
N ASN A 169 -3.94 0.61 -4.68
CA ASN A 169 -3.10 0.54 -3.49
C ASN A 169 -2.44 1.90 -3.21
N GLU A 170 -2.64 2.42 -2.01
CA GLU A 170 -1.98 3.61 -1.46
C GLU A 170 -2.07 4.83 -2.40
N GLN A 171 -3.26 5.09 -2.94
CA GLN A 171 -3.53 6.26 -3.78
C GLN A 171 -3.02 7.55 -3.14
N ASN A 172 -3.24 7.71 -1.83
CA ASN A 172 -2.81 8.88 -1.06
C ASN A 172 -1.29 9.03 -1.02
N TYR A 173 -0.56 7.95 -0.75
CA TYR A 173 0.90 7.98 -0.69
C TYR A 173 1.50 8.26 -2.07
N ASN A 174 1.05 7.54 -3.10
CA ASN A 174 1.57 7.72 -4.45
C ASN A 174 1.28 9.12 -4.99
N LEU A 175 0.02 9.57 -4.95
CA LEU A 175 -0.33 10.87 -5.52
C LEU A 175 0.28 12.04 -4.74
N THR A 176 0.48 11.91 -3.42
CA THR A 176 1.19 12.94 -2.64
C THR A 176 2.65 13.05 -3.10
N ASN A 177 3.32 11.92 -3.27
CA ASN A 177 4.70 11.91 -3.78
C ASN A 177 4.78 12.38 -5.25
N ALA A 178 3.78 12.06 -6.06
CA ALA A 178 3.74 12.37 -7.49
C ALA A 178 3.42 13.83 -7.80
N TYR A 179 2.52 14.46 -7.03
CA TYR A 179 1.97 15.79 -7.34
C TYR A 179 2.22 16.85 -6.27
N GLN A 180 2.64 16.49 -5.04
CA GLN A 180 2.99 17.48 -4.02
C GLN A 180 4.49 17.52 -3.73
N LEU A 181 5.15 16.37 -3.55
CA LEU A 181 6.57 16.30 -3.22
C LEU A 181 7.49 16.23 -4.45
N GLY A 182 6.97 15.82 -5.60
CA GLY A 182 7.73 15.64 -6.84
C GLY A 182 8.77 14.52 -6.78
N THR A 183 8.54 13.52 -5.92
CA THR A 183 9.46 12.39 -5.64
C THR A 183 9.09 11.13 -6.42
N HIS A 184 7.82 10.97 -6.80
CA HIS A 184 7.35 9.88 -7.69
C HIS A 184 6.96 10.45 -9.07
N PRO A 185 6.84 9.63 -10.12
CA PRO A 185 6.28 10.08 -11.40
C PRO A 185 4.85 10.65 -11.22
N PRO A 186 4.47 11.76 -11.90
CA PRO A 186 5.23 12.50 -12.92
C PRO A 186 6.12 13.62 -12.35
N ALA A 187 6.42 13.61 -11.05
CA ALA A 187 7.26 14.55 -10.32
C ALA A 187 6.79 16.02 -10.38
N VAL A 188 5.49 16.20 -10.24
CA VAL A 188 4.81 17.49 -10.13
C VAL A 188 4.83 17.98 -8.68
N GLN A 189 4.77 19.30 -8.50
CA GLN A 189 4.67 19.98 -7.19
C GLN A 189 3.58 21.07 -7.26
N ASP A 190 2.33 20.62 -7.36
CA ASP A 190 1.15 21.46 -7.54
C ASP A 190 -0.06 20.85 -6.82
N ARG A 191 -0.58 21.58 -5.83
CA ARG A 191 -1.68 21.13 -4.98
C ARG A 191 -3.02 21.08 -5.72
N LYS A 192 -3.28 21.99 -6.67
CA LYS A 192 -4.51 21.96 -7.48
C LYS A 192 -4.53 20.73 -8.37
N ARG A 193 -3.41 20.44 -9.03
CA ARG A 193 -3.24 19.23 -9.86
C ARG A 193 -3.33 17.96 -9.02
N PHE A 194 -2.76 17.95 -7.81
CA PHE A 194 -2.92 16.85 -6.86
C PHE A 194 -4.39 16.53 -6.58
N PHE A 195 -5.21 17.51 -6.19
CA PHE A 195 -6.63 17.24 -5.89
C PHE A 195 -7.43 16.86 -7.14
N ALA A 196 -7.12 17.44 -8.30
CA ALA A 196 -7.74 17.06 -9.57
C ALA A 196 -7.44 15.60 -9.97
N ALA A 197 -6.16 15.19 -9.94
CA ALA A 197 -5.76 13.82 -10.24
C ALA A 197 -6.34 12.83 -9.22
N ASN A 198 -6.38 13.21 -7.95
CA ASN A 198 -6.96 12.40 -6.89
C ASN A 198 -8.47 12.20 -7.07
N HIS A 199 -9.19 13.22 -7.55
CA HIS A 199 -10.61 13.09 -7.91
C HIS A 199 -10.84 12.09 -9.05
N ILE A 200 -10.03 12.17 -10.11
CA ILE A 200 -10.11 11.23 -11.24
C ILE A 200 -9.80 9.80 -10.78
N ALA A 201 -8.79 9.61 -9.94
CA ALA A 201 -8.47 8.30 -9.36
C ALA A 201 -9.62 7.73 -8.49
N PHE A 202 -10.34 8.56 -7.73
CA PHE A 202 -11.54 8.11 -7.01
C PHE A 202 -12.65 7.64 -7.96
N LEU A 203 -12.87 8.35 -9.07
CA LEU A 203 -13.87 7.97 -10.07
C LEU A 203 -13.47 6.68 -10.78
N ALA A 204 -12.20 6.50 -11.11
CA ALA A 204 -11.67 5.25 -11.66
C ALA A 204 -11.86 4.09 -10.68
N ASN A 205 -11.51 4.27 -9.40
CA ASN A 205 -11.77 3.28 -8.34
C ASN A 205 -13.26 2.90 -8.26
N ALA A 206 -14.14 3.88 -8.17
CA ALA A 206 -15.57 3.63 -8.07
C ALA A 206 -16.12 2.91 -9.32
N ARG A 207 -15.64 3.31 -10.51
CA ARG A 207 -16.01 2.67 -11.78
C ARG A 207 -15.62 1.20 -11.83
N VAL A 208 -14.39 0.86 -11.43
CA VAL A 208 -13.94 -0.54 -11.48
C VAL A 208 -14.57 -1.41 -10.41
N ILE A 209 -14.96 -0.85 -9.26
CA ILE A 209 -15.76 -1.55 -8.25
C ILE A 209 -17.18 -1.80 -8.78
N LYS A 210 -17.80 -0.80 -9.43
CA LYS A 210 -19.11 -0.96 -10.07
C LYS A 210 -19.08 -2.07 -11.14
N ALA A 211 -18.06 -2.08 -11.99
CA ALA A 211 -17.86 -3.12 -13.01
C ALA A 211 -17.60 -4.50 -12.38
N PHE A 212 -16.82 -4.56 -11.30
CA PHE A 212 -16.50 -5.81 -10.60
C PHE A 212 -17.75 -6.61 -10.19
N ARG A 213 -18.81 -5.93 -9.74
CA ARG A 213 -20.09 -6.57 -9.36
C ARG A 213 -20.73 -7.37 -10.48
N GLN A 214 -20.47 -7.00 -11.73
CA GLN A 214 -21.02 -7.67 -12.91
C GLN A 214 -20.15 -8.86 -13.37
N HIS A 215 -18.84 -8.81 -13.11
CA HIS A 215 -17.88 -9.76 -13.64
C HIS A 215 -17.41 -10.82 -12.65
N VAL A 216 -17.41 -10.53 -11.34
CA VAL A 216 -16.90 -11.42 -10.30
C VAL A 216 -17.94 -11.61 -9.18
N PRO A 217 -19.08 -12.28 -9.47
CA PRO A 217 -20.10 -12.51 -8.46
C PRO A 217 -19.54 -13.35 -7.30
N GLY A 218 -19.68 -12.85 -6.07
CA GLY A 218 -19.16 -13.49 -4.85
C GLY A 218 -17.69 -13.17 -4.53
N GLY A 219 -17.00 -12.41 -5.39
CA GLY A 219 -15.71 -11.81 -5.05
C GLY A 219 -15.87 -10.62 -4.10
N LEU A 220 -14.76 -10.25 -3.44
CA LEU A 220 -14.67 -9.09 -2.57
C LEU A 220 -13.61 -8.13 -3.12
N ILE A 221 -13.97 -6.85 -3.23
CA ILE A 221 -13.08 -5.79 -3.73
C ILE A 221 -13.08 -4.59 -2.79
N GLY A 222 -11.90 -4.00 -2.60
CA GLY A 222 -11.73 -2.76 -1.86
C GLY A 222 -10.47 -1.99 -2.25
N PRO A 223 -10.45 -0.65 -2.07
CA PRO A 223 -9.21 0.10 -2.13
C PRO A 223 -8.34 -0.23 -0.92
N SER A 224 -7.04 0.01 -1.05
CA SER A 224 -6.09 -0.12 0.06
C SER A 224 -5.48 1.24 0.38
N PHE A 225 -5.61 1.68 1.63
CA PHE A 225 -5.26 3.02 2.06
C PHE A 225 -4.04 3.00 2.99
N ALA A 226 -3.03 3.85 2.69
CA ALA A 226 -1.91 4.08 3.60
C ALA A 226 -2.38 4.90 4.78
N TYR A 227 -2.72 4.22 5.88
CA TYR A 227 -3.38 4.84 7.02
C TYR A 227 -2.37 5.14 8.13
N SER A 228 -2.19 6.44 8.40
CA SER A 228 -1.50 6.93 9.59
C SER A 228 -2.51 7.68 10.47
N PRO A 229 -3.13 7.01 11.47
CA PRO A 229 -4.05 7.66 12.37
C PRO A 229 -3.43 8.91 13.00
N ALA A 230 -4.18 10.01 12.99
CA ALA A 230 -3.75 11.23 13.65
C ALA A 230 -3.94 11.15 15.17
N TYR A 231 -3.00 11.71 15.92
CA TYR A 231 -3.11 12.02 17.34
C TYR A 231 -2.92 13.53 17.58
N PRO A 232 -3.60 14.11 18.58
CA PRO A 232 -3.26 15.45 19.06
C PRO A 232 -1.97 15.42 19.90
N ALA A 233 -1.14 16.45 19.80
CA ALA A 233 0.08 16.58 20.59
C ALA A 233 -0.19 16.80 22.09
N SER A 234 -1.35 17.37 22.43
CA SER A 234 -1.78 17.59 23.81
C SER A 234 -3.31 17.75 23.89
N CYS A 235 -3.83 17.97 25.10
CA CYS A 235 -5.23 18.35 25.31
C CYS A 235 -5.51 19.85 25.12
N ASP A 236 -4.56 20.64 24.63
CA ASP A 236 -4.81 22.03 24.22
C ASP A 236 -5.89 22.03 23.12
N PRO A 237 -6.96 22.83 23.25
CA PRO A 237 -8.00 22.93 22.22
C PRO A 237 -7.48 23.20 20.80
N LYS A 238 -6.35 23.90 20.65
CA LYS A 238 -5.74 24.13 19.33
C LYS A 238 -5.10 22.88 18.75
N ASP A 239 -4.46 22.06 19.59
CA ASP A 239 -3.91 20.77 19.17
C ASP A 239 -5.02 19.77 18.84
N MET A 240 -6.12 19.79 19.60
CA MET A 240 -7.32 19.02 19.28
C MET A 240 -7.92 19.43 17.94
N LEU A 241 -8.02 20.72 17.65
CA LEU A 241 -8.51 21.20 16.36
C LEU A 241 -7.55 20.85 15.21
N ALA A 242 -6.24 20.94 15.44
CA ALA A 242 -5.23 20.49 14.47
C ALA A 242 -5.33 18.99 14.20
N PHE A 243 -5.63 18.18 15.22
CA PHE A 243 -5.92 16.75 15.06
C PHE A 243 -7.16 16.51 14.18
N GLU A 244 -8.29 17.19 14.45
CA GLU A 244 -9.52 17.05 13.63
C GLU A 244 -9.24 17.42 12.17
N ASN A 245 -8.55 18.53 11.94
CA ASN A 245 -8.12 18.96 10.60
C ASN A 245 -7.20 17.91 9.95
N ALA A 246 -6.22 17.40 10.68
CA ALA A 246 -5.27 16.43 10.16
C ALA A 246 -5.95 15.10 9.81
N GLU A 247 -6.79 14.55 10.68
CA GLU A 247 -7.54 13.31 10.38
C GLU A 247 -8.45 13.52 9.17
N GLU A 248 -9.11 14.67 9.05
CA GLU A 248 -9.98 14.96 7.91
C GLU A 248 -9.20 15.08 6.58
N PHE A 249 -8.09 15.82 6.56
CA PHE A 249 -7.31 16.08 5.35
C PHE A 249 -6.38 14.95 4.94
N THR A 250 -5.82 14.21 5.88
CA THR A 250 -4.84 13.15 5.58
C THR A 250 -5.48 11.78 5.45
N ASN A 251 -6.64 11.55 6.09
CA ASN A 251 -7.27 10.24 6.17
C ASN A 251 -8.70 10.24 5.61
N LEU A 252 -9.62 11.01 6.21
CA LEU A 252 -11.05 10.96 5.84
C LEU A 252 -11.32 11.45 4.42
N TRP A 253 -10.48 12.33 3.87
CA TRP A 253 -10.58 12.76 2.46
C TRP A 253 -10.62 11.59 1.48
N TRP A 254 -9.80 10.55 1.69
CA TRP A 254 -9.81 9.32 0.90
C TRP A 254 -10.86 8.34 1.38
N LEU A 255 -10.88 8.06 2.68
CA LEU A 255 -11.73 7.01 3.22
C LEU A 255 -13.23 7.31 3.04
N ASP A 256 -13.67 8.57 3.18
CA ASP A 256 -15.07 8.95 2.92
C ASP A 256 -15.39 8.94 1.41
N ALA A 257 -14.44 9.27 0.54
CA ALA A 257 -14.64 9.18 -0.90
C ALA A 257 -14.80 7.72 -1.34
N TYR A 258 -14.03 6.80 -0.75
CA TYR A 258 -14.15 5.36 -0.99
C TYR A 258 -15.43 4.76 -0.42
N CYS A 259 -15.74 5.03 0.85
CA CYS A 259 -16.77 4.27 1.58
C CYS A 259 -18.15 4.90 1.51
N PHE A 260 -18.23 6.24 1.40
CA PHE A 260 -19.50 6.97 1.38
C PHE A 260 -19.77 7.72 0.07
N GLY A 261 -18.81 7.73 -0.86
CA GLY A 261 -18.91 8.49 -2.10
C GLY A 261 -19.10 9.99 -1.88
N ARG A 262 -18.45 10.56 -0.86
CA ARG A 262 -18.54 11.98 -0.52
C ARG A 262 -17.20 12.52 -0.02
N TYR A 263 -17.05 13.84 -0.06
CA TYR A 263 -15.93 14.53 0.58
C TYR A 263 -16.32 15.07 1.97
N PRO A 264 -15.38 15.06 2.93
CA PRO A 264 -15.53 15.80 4.18
C PRO A 264 -15.76 17.29 3.92
N GLN A 265 -16.67 17.90 4.66
CA GLN A 265 -17.20 19.24 4.33
C GLN A 265 -16.22 20.36 4.69
N ALA A 266 -15.50 20.27 5.82
CA ALA A 266 -14.58 21.33 6.22
C ALA A 266 -13.37 21.37 5.28
N ALA A 267 -12.82 20.20 4.93
CA ALA A 267 -11.76 20.07 3.95
C ALA A 267 -12.18 20.60 2.57
N LEU A 268 -13.36 20.20 2.08
CA LEU A 268 -13.85 20.70 0.78
C LEU A 268 -14.10 22.22 0.79
N ALA A 269 -14.61 22.78 1.88
CA ALA A 269 -14.81 24.22 2.02
C ALA A 269 -13.47 24.98 1.99
N TYR A 270 -12.48 24.53 2.76
CA TYR A 270 -11.14 25.09 2.75
C TYR A 270 -10.51 25.03 1.35
N LEU A 271 -10.61 23.88 0.66
CA LEU A 271 -10.06 23.74 -0.69
C LEU A 271 -10.77 24.64 -1.71
N ARG A 272 -12.05 24.96 -1.53
CA ARG A 272 -12.74 25.94 -2.39
C ARG A 272 -12.26 27.35 -2.12
N GLU A 273 -12.07 27.70 -0.85
CA GLU A 273 -11.54 29.00 -0.43
C GLU A 273 -10.12 29.22 -0.99
N THR A 274 -9.26 28.21 -0.95
CA THR A 274 -7.89 28.28 -1.47
C THR A 274 -7.79 28.07 -2.99
N GLY A 275 -8.90 27.81 -3.68
CA GLY A 275 -8.94 27.53 -5.12
C GLY A 275 -8.41 26.15 -5.53
N GLU A 276 -8.08 25.29 -4.57
CA GLU A 276 -7.47 23.96 -4.74
C GLU A 276 -8.46 22.81 -4.97
N ALA A 277 -9.76 23.02 -4.71
CA ALA A 277 -10.78 21.98 -4.82
C ALA A 277 -10.85 21.40 -6.25
N PRO A 278 -11.07 20.08 -6.42
CA PRO A 278 -11.22 19.49 -7.74
C PRO A 278 -12.52 19.93 -8.41
N ASP A 279 -12.55 19.87 -9.74
CA ASP A 279 -13.79 20.06 -10.50
C ASP A 279 -14.67 18.81 -10.40
N ILE A 280 -15.74 18.93 -9.61
CA ILE A 280 -16.76 17.89 -9.44
C ILE A 280 -17.85 18.12 -10.48
N LEU A 281 -17.93 17.26 -11.48
CA LEU A 281 -18.87 17.34 -12.59
C LEU A 281 -20.19 16.61 -12.27
N PRO A 282 -21.29 16.91 -13.01
CA PRO A 282 -22.53 16.16 -12.88
C PRO A 282 -22.31 14.65 -13.05
N GLY A 283 -22.83 13.85 -12.13
CA GLY A 283 -22.70 12.38 -12.10
C GLY A 283 -21.49 11.84 -11.32
N ASP A 284 -20.49 12.66 -10.99
CA ASP A 284 -19.29 12.19 -10.29
C ASP A 284 -19.61 11.62 -8.90
N LEU A 285 -20.34 12.38 -8.08
CA LEU A 285 -20.72 11.93 -6.73
C LEU A 285 -21.73 10.78 -6.75
N GLU A 286 -22.46 10.59 -7.85
CA GLU A 286 -23.34 9.43 -8.03
C GLU A 286 -22.50 8.20 -8.29
N LEU A 287 -21.56 8.27 -9.24
CA LEU A 287 -20.61 7.18 -9.52
C LEU A 287 -19.83 6.76 -8.27
N LEU A 288 -19.34 7.72 -7.47
CA LEU A 288 -18.63 7.41 -6.23
C LEU A 288 -19.50 6.63 -5.22
N ARG A 289 -20.81 6.90 -5.15
CA ARG A 289 -21.73 6.18 -4.26
C ARG A 289 -22.13 4.80 -4.80
N GLU A 290 -22.10 4.60 -6.10
CA GLU A 290 -22.36 3.30 -6.71
C GLU A 290 -21.16 2.35 -6.59
N GLY A 291 -19.95 2.90 -6.48
CA GLY A 291 -18.69 2.16 -6.45
C GLY A 291 -18.11 1.94 -5.04
N THR A 292 -18.94 1.61 -4.05
CA THR A 292 -18.49 1.38 -2.68
C THR A 292 -17.91 -0.03 -2.47
N PRO A 293 -16.87 -0.19 -1.63
CA PRO A 293 -16.15 -1.45 -1.47
C PRO A 293 -16.85 -2.44 -0.55
N ASP A 294 -16.42 -3.71 -0.60
CA ASP A 294 -16.84 -4.73 0.38
C ASP A 294 -15.99 -4.73 1.65
N TYR A 295 -14.75 -4.25 1.55
CA TYR A 295 -13.81 -4.17 2.66
C TYR A 295 -12.83 -3.00 2.46
N ILE A 296 -12.14 -2.61 3.53
CA ILE A 296 -11.09 -1.58 3.47
C ILE A 296 -9.73 -2.28 3.62
N GLY A 297 -8.87 -2.14 2.61
CA GLY A 297 -7.46 -2.50 2.74
C GLY A 297 -6.71 -1.44 3.54
N VAL A 298 -5.86 -1.86 4.47
CA VAL A 298 -5.12 -0.97 5.38
C VAL A 298 -3.63 -1.27 5.28
N ASN A 299 -2.87 -0.30 4.74
CA ASN A 299 -1.42 -0.27 4.81
C ASN A 299 -1.04 0.55 6.05
N TYR A 300 -0.57 -0.09 7.12
CA TYR A 300 -0.26 0.55 8.39
C TYR A 300 1.20 0.39 8.73
N TYR A 301 1.83 1.47 9.22
CA TYR A 301 3.19 1.44 9.74
C TYR A 301 3.35 2.24 11.02
N TYR A 302 2.75 3.42 11.08
CA TYR A 302 2.91 4.38 12.17
C TYR A 302 1.72 5.33 12.27
N THR A 303 1.55 5.92 13.44
CA THR A 303 0.68 7.09 13.67
C THR A 303 1.45 8.39 13.50
N LEU A 304 0.73 9.49 13.25
CA LEU A 304 1.29 10.83 13.22
C LEU A 304 0.66 11.70 14.31
N THR A 305 1.48 12.44 15.05
CA THR A 305 1.01 13.39 16.08
C THR A 305 1.04 14.81 15.52
N PHE A 306 -0.01 15.58 15.76
CA PHE A 306 -0.24 16.90 15.19
C PHE A 306 -0.46 17.96 16.26
N THR A 307 0.01 19.17 15.98
CA THR A 307 -0.15 20.37 16.80
C THR A 307 -0.56 21.55 15.92
N ASP A 308 -1.01 22.64 16.54
CA ASP A 308 -1.39 23.88 15.86
C ASP A 308 -0.30 24.37 14.89
N ASN A 309 -0.74 24.85 13.72
CA ASN A 309 0.13 25.41 12.71
C ASN A 309 -0.47 26.73 12.20
N PRO A 310 0.05 27.88 12.65
CA PRO A 310 -0.52 29.17 12.27
C PRO A 310 -0.36 29.45 10.77
N LEU A 311 -1.05 30.48 10.29
CA LEU A 311 -0.81 31.04 8.96
C LEU A 311 0.68 31.41 8.80
N GLY A 312 1.28 31.03 7.68
CA GLY A 312 2.73 31.18 7.46
C GLY A 312 3.61 30.17 8.21
N GLY A 313 3.02 29.16 8.85
CA GLY A 313 3.74 28.09 9.53
C GLY A 313 4.34 27.03 8.59
N GLN A 314 4.46 25.81 9.09
CA GLN A 314 5.16 24.73 8.37
C GLN A 314 4.36 24.24 7.16
N THR A 315 5.08 24.01 6.07
CA THR A 315 4.58 23.40 4.83
C THR A 315 4.97 21.93 4.74
N LEU A 316 4.49 21.24 3.70
CA LEU A 316 4.80 19.84 3.46
C LEU A 316 6.31 19.66 3.21
N GLN A 317 6.93 18.77 3.97
CA GLN A 317 8.36 18.44 3.89
C GLN A 317 8.58 16.96 3.50
N ARG A 318 9.78 16.67 2.97
CA ARG A 318 10.22 15.29 2.72
C ARG A 318 10.58 14.59 4.03
N ILE A 319 10.29 13.29 4.10
CA ILE A 319 10.64 12.44 5.24
C ILE A 319 12.11 12.00 5.20
N ASN A 320 12.61 11.46 6.31
CA ASN A 320 13.89 10.76 6.35
C ASN A 320 13.89 9.56 5.38
N THR A 321 14.82 9.57 4.43
CA THR A 321 15.04 8.49 3.45
C THR A 321 16.39 7.79 3.62
N THR A 322 17.23 8.23 4.56
CA THR A 322 18.62 7.74 4.72
C THR A 322 18.77 6.70 5.81
N GLY A 323 17.81 6.60 6.74
CA GLY A 323 17.94 5.79 7.95
C GLY A 323 18.79 6.46 9.03
N GLN A 324 19.11 7.75 8.86
CA GLN A 324 19.74 8.53 9.92
C GLN A 324 18.66 9.07 10.85
N LYS A 325 18.52 8.46 12.03
CA LYS A 325 17.54 8.84 13.04
C LYS A 325 17.66 10.32 13.45
N GLY A 326 16.52 10.96 13.67
CA GLY A 326 16.38 12.37 14.08
C GLY A 326 16.42 13.38 12.93
N THR A 327 16.23 12.94 11.69
CA THR A 327 16.37 13.81 10.50
C THR A 327 15.05 14.12 9.80
N THR A 328 13.94 13.49 10.19
CA THR A 328 12.61 13.86 9.66
C THR A 328 12.20 15.25 10.16
N PRO A 329 11.98 16.24 9.27
CA PRO A 329 11.50 17.56 9.67
C PRO A 329 10.01 17.56 10.02
N SER A 330 9.56 18.56 10.79
CA SER A 330 8.13 18.85 10.95
C SER A 330 7.53 19.26 9.60
N SER A 331 6.35 18.74 9.30
CA SER A 331 5.65 18.86 8.02
C SER A 331 4.19 19.21 8.27
N GLY A 332 3.57 20.07 7.46
CA GLY A 332 2.21 20.53 7.72
C GLY A 332 1.54 21.31 6.61
N ILE A 333 0.33 21.80 6.89
CA ILE A 333 -0.38 22.78 6.07
C ILE A 333 -0.59 24.03 6.93
N PRO A 334 -0.04 25.20 6.53
CA PRO A 334 -0.21 26.43 7.29
C PRO A 334 -1.69 26.77 7.49
N GLY A 335 -2.06 27.16 8.70
CA GLY A 335 -3.44 27.44 9.10
C GLY A 335 -4.26 26.21 9.51
N LEU A 336 -3.74 24.99 9.37
CA LEU A 336 -4.47 23.76 9.70
C LEU A 336 -3.77 22.91 10.77
N TYR A 337 -2.58 22.40 10.47
CA TYR A 337 -1.85 21.46 11.33
C TYR A 337 -0.38 21.33 10.90
N LYS A 338 0.46 20.85 11.82
CA LYS A 338 1.83 20.37 11.54
C LYS A 338 2.16 19.17 12.41
N THR A 339 3.07 18.31 11.93
CA THR A 339 3.53 17.16 12.70
C THR A 339 4.41 17.57 13.87
N ALA A 340 4.30 16.83 14.97
CA ALA A 340 5.14 16.92 16.15
C ALA A 340 5.64 15.53 16.55
N PRO A 341 6.83 15.42 17.18
CA PRO A 341 7.27 14.16 17.77
C PRO A 341 6.30 13.70 18.87
N ASN A 342 6.06 12.40 18.95
CA ASN A 342 5.37 11.80 20.09
C ASN A 342 6.41 11.30 21.11
N PRO A 343 6.57 11.95 22.28
CA PRO A 343 7.60 11.57 23.25
C PRO A 343 7.32 10.24 23.96
N HIS A 344 6.15 9.61 23.71
CA HIS A 344 5.74 8.35 24.32
C HIS A 344 6.00 7.13 23.41
N LEU A 345 6.49 7.34 22.19
CA LEU A 345 6.70 6.29 21.21
C LEU A 345 8.17 6.20 20.83
N GLU A 346 8.66 4.97 20.67
CA GLU A 346 9.93 4.74 20.00
C GLU A 346 9.78 4.95 18.50
N THR A 347 10.91 5.21 17.83
CA THR A 347 10.96 5.34 16.38
C THR A 347 12.03 4.43 15.79
N SER A 348 11.77 3.96 14.56
CA SER A 348 12.77 3.27 13.75
C SER A 348 13.94 4.21 13.38
N ASN A 349 14.95 3.67 12.70
CA ASN A 349 16.05 4.46 12.14
C ASN A 349 15.58 5.50 11.09
N TRP A 350 14.38 5.34 10.53
CA TRP A 350 13.74 6.29 9.60
C TRP A 350 12.76 7.26 10.28
N ASP A 351 12.80 7.38 11.62
CA ASP A 351 11.90 8.22 12.42
C ASP A 351 10.42 7.83 12.35
N TRP A 352 10.10 6.64 11.85
CA TRP A 352 8.72 6.14 11.85
C TRP A 352 8.38 5.62 13.23
N ALA A 353 7.27 6.10 13.80
CA ALA A 353 6.83 5.66 15.12
C ALA A 353 6.50 4.17 15.14
N ILE A 354 7.00 3.45 16.14
CA ILE A 354 6.63 2.05 16.38
C ILE A 354 5.44 2.09 17.34
N ASP A 355 4.22 2.05 16.79
CA ASP A 355 2.98 2.15 17.57
C ASP A 355 2.02 1.00 17.26
N PRO A 356 2.15 -0.15 17.92
CA PRO A 356 1.15 -1.21 17.81
C PRO A 356 -0.21 -0.80 18.39
N THR A 357 -0.26 0.10 19.38
CA THR A 357 -1.56 0.59 19.91
C THR A 357 -2.30 1.41 18.86
N GLY A 358 -1.56 2.17 18.06
CA GLY A 358 -2.07 2.88 16.90
C GLY A 358 -2.70 1.99 15.84
N MET A 359 -2.21 0.75 15.65
CA MET A 359 -2.87 -0.24 14.79
C MET A 359 -4.26 -0.55 15.32
N ARG A 360 -4.39 -0.86 16.61
CA ARG A 360 -5.69 -1.11 17.24
C ARG A 360 -6.63 0.10 17.12
N ILE A 361 -6.12 1.32 17.31
CA ILE A 361 -6.89 2.56 17.14
C ILE A 361 -7.35 2.73 15.69
N ALA A 362 -6.48 2.49 14.72
CA ALA A 362 -6.79 2.55 13.29
C ALA A 362 -7.99 1.65 12.97
N LEU A 363 -7.90 0.39 13.36
CA LEU A 363 -8.91 -0.63 13.11
C LEU A 363 -10.24 -0.29 13.77
N ARG A 364 -10.21 0.22 15.01
CA ARG A 364 -11.39 0.72 15.73
C ARG A 364 -12.05 1.90 15.03
N ARG A 365 -11.27 2.88 14.56
CA ARG A 365 -11.80 4.06 13.87
C ARG A 365 -12.49 3.66 12.56
N LEU A 366 -11.83 2.83 11.75
CA LEU A 366 -12.38 2.37 10.47
C LEU A 366 -13.66 1.53 10.67
N SER A 367 -13.62 0.56 11.58
CA SER A 367 -14.77 -0.29 11.88
C SER A 367 -15.94 0.54 12.42
N SER A 368 -15.71 1.43 13.38
CA SER A 368 -16.78 2.26 13.96
C SER A 368 -17.37 3.27 12.97
N ARG A 369 -16.56 3.79 12.03
CA ARG A 369 -17.02 4.81 11.09
C ARG A 369 -17.74 4.22 9.88
N TYR A 370 -17.21 3.14 9.32
CA TYR A 370 -17.66 2.61 8.04
C TYR A 370 -18.44 1.29 8.15
N GLY A 371 -18.27 0.54 9.24
CA GLY A 371 -18.96 -0.73 9.43
C GLY A 371 -18.58 -1.81 8.40
N LEU A 372 -17.41 -1.68 7.77
CA LEU A 372 -16.90 -2.62 6.77
C LEU A 372 -15.84 -3.55 7.39
N PRO A 373 -15.72 -4.80 6.89
CA PRO A 373 -14.56 -5.65 7.15
C PRO A 373 -13.26 -4.96 6.75
N LEU A 374 -12.18 -5.30 7.45
CA LEU A 374 -10.85 -4.74 7.19
C LEU A 374 -9.86 -5.84 6.84
N MET A 375 -8.91 -5.55 5.95
CA MET A 375 -7.76 -6.40 5.69
C MET A 375 -6.50 -5.58 5.89
N ILE A 376 -5.59 -6.00 6.76
CA ILE A 376 -4.26 -5.40 6.78
C ILE A 376 -3.54 -5.89 5.52
N THR A 377 -3.41 -5.03 4.54
CA THR A 377 -2.79 -5.34 3.23
C THR A 377 -1.29 -5.12 3.27
N GLU A 378 -0.80 -4.37 4.26
CA GLU A 378 0.61 -4.09 4.45
C GLU A 378 0.91 -3.66 5.90
N ASN A 379 1.83 -4.36 6.57
CA ASN A 379 2.49 -3.91 7.79
C ASN A 379 3.83 -4.64 7.94
N GLY A 380 4.89 -3.92 8.29
CA GLY A 380 6.20 -4.53 8.44
C GLY A 380 7.29 -3.57 8.91
N LEU A 381 8.50 -4.12 9.10
CA LEU A 381 9.66 -3.35 9.52
C LEU A 381 10.79 -3.50 8.51
N GLY A 382 11.22 -2.35 8.00
CA GLY A 382 12.39 -2.23 7.13
C GLY A 382 13.62 -1.90 7.95
N GLU A 383 14.66 -2.75 7.87
CA GLU A 383 15.91 -2.58 8.60
C GLU A 383 17.12 -3.08 7.79
N PHE A 384 18.32 -2.74 8.25
CA PHE A 384 19.57 -3.18 7.63
C PHE A 384 19.97 -4.59 8.07
N ASP A 385 19.34 -5.61 7.49
CA ASP A 385 19.66 -7.01 7.83
C ASP A 385 21.08 -7.40 7.41
N LYS A 386 21.74 -8.23 8.22
CA LYS A 386 23.10 -8.73 7.98
C LYS A 386 23.09 -10.23 7.72
N LEU A 387 23.77 -10.64 6.65
CA LEU A 387 24.04 -12.05 6.38
C LEU A 387 25.18 -12.55 7.29
N ALA A 388 24.84 -13.44 8.22
CA ALA A 388 25.77 -14.09 9.13
C ALA A 388 26.33 -15.40 8.55
N ALA A 389 27.29 -16.00 9.25
CA ALA A 389 27.89 -17.28 8.85
C ALA A 389 26.82 -18.38 8.74
N GLY A 390 26.95 -19.23 7.70
CA GLY A 390 26.02 -20.34 7.46
C GLY A 390 24.70 -19.93 6.82
N ASP A 391 24.69 -18.84 6.03
CA ASP A 391 23.53 -18.32 5.30
C ASP A 391 22.33 -18.00 6.21
N ARG A 392 22.61 -17.41 7.38
CA ARG A 392 21.60 -17.03 8.39
C ARG A 392 21.42 -15.52 8.48
N VAL A 393 20.21 -15.09 8.80
CA VAL A 393 19.87 -13.68 9.06
C VAL A 393 19.06 -13.62 10.34
N HIS A 394 19.66 -13.02 11.38
CA HIS A 394 19.06 -12.87 12.70
C HIS A 394 18.34 -11.52 12.80
N ASP A 395 17.01 -11.56 12.73
CA ASP A 395 16.16 -10.37 12.62
C ASP A 395 15.08 -10.29 13.73
N ASP A 396 15.50 -10.52 14.99
CA ASP A 396 14.63 -10.46 16.17
C ASP A 396 13.83 -9.15 16.28
N TYR A 397 14.40 -8.02 15.84
CA TYR A 397 13.71 -6.73 15.78
C TYR A 397 12.47 -6.75 14.88
N ARG A 398 12.50 -7.51 13.78
CA ARG A 398 11.36 -7.69 12.87
C ARG A 398 10.31 -8.57 13.52
N ILE A 399 10.73 -9.64 14.18
CA ILE A 399 9.85 -10.51 14.96
C ILE A 399 9.12 -9.70 16.04
N ASP A 400 9.84 -8.90 16.83
CA ASP A 400 9.26 -8.10 17.92
C ASP A 400 8.25 -7.07 17.39
N TYR A 401 8.58 -6.39 16.29
CA TYR A 401 7.67 -5.46 15.63
C TYR A 401 6.39 -6.19 15.17
N LEU A 402 6.52 -7.26 14.38
CA LEU A 402 5.36 -7.98 13.83
C LEU A 402 4.51 -8.61 14.95
N ARG A 403 5.14 -9.22 15.96
CA ARG A 403 4.46 -9.78 17.14
C ARG A 403 3.58 -8.75 17.82
N SER A 404 4.12 -7.55 18.06
CA SER A 404 3.38 -6.49 18.75
C SER A 404 2.16 -5.99 17.94
N HIS A 405 2.27 -5.92 16.61
CA HIS A 405 1.17 -5.50 15.73
C HIS A 405 0.12 -6.59 15.55
N VAL A 406 0.53 -7.86 15.40
CA VAL A 406 -0.41 -8.99 15.36
C VAL A 406 -1.18 -9.08 16.68
N LYS A 407 -0.53 -8.87 17.82
CA LYS A 407 -1.22 -8.78 19.12
C LYS A 407 -2.25 -7.64 19.14
N ALA A 408 -1.93 -6.46 18.60
CA ALA A 408 -2.88 -5.36 18.49
C ALA A 408 -4.08 -5.69 17.59
N CYS A 409 -3.88 -6.47 16.52
CA CYS A 409 -4.98 -7.01 15.72
C CYS A 409 -5.88 -7.94 16.54
N GLN A 410 -5.30 -8.83 17.36
CA GLN A 410 -6.07 -9.69 18.26
C GLN A 410 -6.89 -8.88 19.27
N GLU A 411 -6.33 -7.80 19.80
CA GLU A 411 -7.05 -6.87 20.68
C GLU A 411 -8.17 -6.12 19.96
N ALA A 412 -8.00 -5.79 18.68
CA ALA A 412 -9.04 -5.18 17.85
C ALA A 412 -10.17 -6.18 17.53
N LEU A 413 -9.86 -7.45 17.26
CA LEU A 413 -10.86 -8.53 17.14
C LEU A 413 -11.69 -8.65 18.42
N GLN A 414 -11.05 -8.55 19.59
CA GLN A 414 -11.74 -8.53 20.88
C GLN A 414 -12.63 -7.29 21.07
N ASP A 415 -12.29 -6.17 20.44
CA ASP A 415 -13.11 -4.95 20.42
C ASP A 415 -14.30 -5.04 19.44
N GLY A 416 -14.44 -6.13 18.69
CA GLY A 416 -15.53 -6.33 17.72
C GLY A 416 -15.20 -5.92 16.28
N VAL A 417 -13.93 -5.66 15.97
CA VAL A 417 -13.50 -5.41 14.59
C VAL A 417 -13.55 -6.71 13.79
N GLU A 418 -14.11 -6.67 12.59
CA GLU A 418 -14.05 -7.76 11.62
C GLU A 418 -12.76 -7.64 10.78
N LEU A 419 -11.81 -8.56 10.97
CA LEU A 419 -10.56 -8.61 10.21
C LEU A 419 -10.51 -9.86 9.33
N LEU A 420 -10.36 -9.65 8.02
CA LEU A 420 -10.26 -10.70 7.01
C LEU A 420 -8.86 -11.35 6.98
N GLY A 421 -7.82 -10.58 7.28
CA GLY A 421 -6.45 -11.05 7.13
C GLY A 421 -5.38 -10.03 7.50
N TYR A 422 -4.14 -10.52 7.50
CA TYR A 422 -2.94 -9.74 7.75
C TYR A 422 -1.83 -10.13 6.77
N CYS A 423 -1.48 -9.19 5.89
CA CYS A 423 -0.43 -9.33 4.90
C CYS A 423 0.82 -8.57 5.36
N ALA A 424 1.81 -9.31 5.87
CA ALA A 424 3.09 -8.75 6.24
C ALA A 424 3.83 -8.16 5.02
N TRP A 425 4.47 -7.02 5.22
CA TRP A 425 5.38 -6.42 4.25
C TRP A 425 6.83 -6.74 4.61
N SER A 426 7.54 -7.58 3.87
CA SER A 426 7.18 -8.22 2.59
C SER A 426 7.48 -9.73 2.63
N PHE A 427 7.10 -10.48 1.59
CA PHE A 427 7.44 -11.90 1.55
C PHE A 427 8.96 -12.11 1.36
N THR A 428 9.50 -11.70 0.22
CA THR A 428 10.95 -11.57 -0.01
C THR A 428 11.41 -10.15 0.30
N ASP A 429 12.72 -9.94 0.39
CA ASP A 429 13.27 -8.60 0.16
C ASP A 429 12.88 -8.10 -1.24
N ILE A 430 12.86 -6.78 -1.40
CA ILE A 430 12.35 -6.10 -2.59
C ILE A 430 13.21 -4.87 -2.91
N LEU A 431 13.05 -4.32 -4.11
CA LEU A 431 13.53 -2.97 -4.43
C LEU A 431 12.65 -1.93 -3.72
N SER A 432 13.23 -1.03 -2.93
CA SER A 432 12.54 0.20 -2.49
C SER A 432 12.45 1.18 -3.65
N TRP A 433 11.31 1.87 -3.79
CA TRP A 433 11.04 2.85 -4.85
C TRP A 433 12.17 3.85 -5.12
N LEU A 434 12.78 4.42 -4.07
CA LEU A 434 13.83 5.44 -4.20
C LEU A 434 15.13 5.11 -3.44
N ASN A 435 15.16 4.03 -2.64
CA ASN A 435 16.21 3.82 -1.61
C ASN A 435 17.00 2.51 -1.78
N GLY A 436 16.94 1.86 -2.94
CA GLY A 436 17.69 0.63 -3.18
C GLY A 436 17.16 -0.57 -2.39
N TYR A 437 18.08 -1.42 -1.93
CA TYR A 437 17.81 -2.74 -1.35
C TYR A 437 18.26 -2.87 0.11
N GLN A 438 19.07 -1.94 0.62
CA GLN A 438 19.65 -2.05 1.97
C GLN A 438 18.60 -2.05 3.08
N LYS A 439 17.51 -1.28 2.94
CA LYS A 439 16.36 -1.32 3.86
C LYS A 439 15.46 -2.51 3.50
N ARG A 440 15.70 -3.64 4.16
CA ARG A 440 15.07 -4.94 3.86
C ARG A 440 13.82 -5.17 4.68
N TYR A 441 12.79 -5.74 4.05
CA TYR A 441 11.47 -5.99 4.66
C TYR A 441 11.07 -7.47 4.69
N GLY A 442 11.74 -8.32 3.90
CA GLY A 442 11.28 -9.68 3.64
C GLY A 442 11.35 -10.61 4.84
N PHE A 443 10.54 -11.66 4.86
CA PHE A 443 10.84 -12.89 5.60
C PHE A 443 11.93 -13.71 4.92
N VAL A 444 12.06 -13.57 3.60
CA VAL A 444 13.08 -14.23 2.80
C VAL A 444 14.08 -13.18 2.33
N PHE A 445 15.32 -13.29 2.81
CA PHE A 445 16.43 -12.47 2.35
C PHE A 445 16.74 -12.80 0.89
N VAL A 446 16.99 -11.77 0.08
CA VAL A 446 17.49 -11.95 -1.29
C VAL A 446 18.93 -11.46 -1.35
N GLU A 447 19.86 -12.33 -1.75
CA GLU A 447 21.27 -11.97 -1.88
C GLU A 447 21.50 -11.10 -3.11
N ARG A 448 21.28 -9.80 -2.91
CA ARG A 448 21.64 -8.71 -3.81
C ARG A 448 21.78 -7.41 -3.04
N ASP A 449 22.45 -6.45 -3.66
CA ASP A 449 22.50 -5.05 -3.26
C ASP A 449 22.29 -4.14 -4.49
N GLU A 450 22.70 -2.88 -4.37
CA GLU A 450 22.68 -1.88 -5.43
C GLU A 450 23.62 -2.22 -6.60
N GLN A 451 24.67 -3.02 -6.36
CA GLN A 451 25.68 -3.43 -7.34
C GLN A 451 25.36 -4.78 -8.01
N GLY A 452 24.55 -5.63 -7.37
CA GLY A 452 24.09 -6.90 -7.92
C GLY A 452 24.10 -8.02 -6.88
N GLY A 453 24.06 -9.28 -7.33
CA GLY A 453 24.11 -10.44 -6.45
C GLY A 453 23.63 -11.71 -7.14
N SER A 454 23.69 -12.84 -6.42
CA SER A 454 23.25 -14.14 -6.95
C SER A 454 21.73 -14.29 -7.02
N LEU A 455 20.99 -13.42 -6.32
CA LEU A 455 19.54 -13.45 -6.15
C LEU A 455 19.03 -14.71 -5.42
N ARG A 456 19.90 -15.47 -4.71
CA ARG A 456 19.46 -16.61 -3.90
C ARG A 456 18.53 -16.17 -2.78
N ARG A 457 17.54 -17.00 -2.47
CA ARG A 457 16.58 -16.80 -1.37
C ARG A 457 17.07 -17.50 -0.10
N LEU A 458 17.14 -16.76 1.00
CA LEU A 458 17.55 -17.27 2.31
C LEU A 458 16.48 -16.96 3.36
N LYS A 459 15.99 -17.96 4.07
CA LYS A 459 14.98 -17.78 5.11
C LYS A 459 15.59 -17.08 6.33
N LYS A 460 15.02 -15.96 6.74
CA LYS A 460 15.39 -15.25 7.97
C LYS A 460 14.78 -15.93 9.20
N ASP A 461 15.18 -15.56 10.41
CA ASP A 461 14.56 -16.11 11.62
C ASP A 461 13.06 -15.78 11.69
N SER A 462 12.67 -14.59 11.22
CA SER A 462 11.27 -14.18 11.10
C SER A 462 10.41 -15.07 10.19
N PHE A 463 10.99 -15.77 9.22
CA PHE A 463 10.28 -16.76 8.39
C PHE A 463 9.72 -17.89 9.27
N TYR A 464 10.57 -18.48 10.11
CA TYR A 464 10.20 -19.61 10.96
C TYR A 464 9.28 -19.19 12.10
N TRP A 465 9.47 -17.98 12.61
CA TRP A 465 8.54 -17.37 13.55
C TRP A 465 7.14 -17.25 12.95
N TYR A 466 7.00 -16.67 11.75
CA TYR A 466 5.69 -16.48 11.13
C TYR A 466 5.04 -17.81 10.71
N GLN A 467 5.83 -18.81 10.31
CA GLN A 467 5.36 -20.19 10.13
C GLN A 467 4.73 -20.76 11.42
N THR A 468 5.31 -20.46 12.58
CA THR A 468 4.76 -20.86 13.90
C THR A 468 3.46 -20.10 14.22
N VAL A 469 3.39 -18.81 13.92
CA VAL A 469 2.17 -18.00 14.06
C VAL A 469 1.04 -18.61 13.22
N ILE A 470 1.30 -18.91 11.95
CA ILE A 470 0.29 -19.45 11.03
C ILE A 470 -0.18 -20.84 11.47
N SER A 471 0.75 -21.75 11.75
CA SER A 471 0.42 -23.14 12.15
C SER A 471 -0.33 -23.22 13.48
N SER A 472 -0.13 -22.24 14.37
CA SER A 472 -0.88 -22.12 15.63
C SER A 472 -2.19 -21.34 15.53
N GLY A 473 -2.50 -20.76 14.35
CA GLY A 473 -3.65 -19.86 14.17
C GLY A 473 -3.54 -18.58 15.01
N GLY A 474 -2.33 -18.07 15.23
CA GLY A 474 -2.06 -16.88 16.06
C GLY A 474 -2.08 -17.11 17.56
N LYS A 475 -2.09 -18.37 18.03
CA LYS A 475 -2.05 -18.71 19.48
C LYS A 475 -0.66 -18.61 20.08
N THR A 476 0.36 -18.83 19.26
CA THR A 476 1.77 -18.64 19.62
C THR A 476 2.29 -17.45 18.83
N LEU A 477 2.62 -16.36 19.53
CA LEU A 477 3.17 -15.13 18.96
C LEU A 477 4.58 -14.87 19.49
#